data_AF-A0A3E3JYD5-F1
#
_entry.id   AF-A0A3E3JYD5-F1
#
_cell.length_a   1.000
_cell.length_b   1.000
_cell.length_c   1.000
_cell.angle_alpha   90.00
_cell.angle_beta   90.00
_cell.angle_gamma   90.00
#
_symmetry.space_group_name_H-M   'P 1'
#
loop_
_entity.id
_entity.type
_entity.pdbx_description
1 polymer ?
#
loop_
_entity_poly.entity_id
_entity_poly.type
_entity_poly.pdbx_seq_one_letter_code
_entity_poly.pdbx_strand_id
1 'polypeptide(L)'
;MATRNILHISKLQEFEDFLETKGYMIVATSKNPFEVLRAQKDGDTVIVYQKKDTKEHLSTMDKDYHLVREFIKRQRVQTNADRIRSMTDEELAEFLSKFSACNVCGYYSNETYRCDAESGFVCVKAYAEAIIGEWLNKSVEA
;
A
#
# COMPACT_ATOMS: atom_id res chain seq x y z
N MET A 1 -3.01 10.91 15.02
CA MET A 1 -3.38 9.83 14.07
C MET A 1 -4.37 10.41 13.08
N ALA A 2 -3.96 10.65 11.83
CA ALA A 2 -4.86 11.19 10.81
C ALA A 2 -5.85 10.11 10.34
N THR A 3 -7.09 10.50 10.11
CA THR A 3 -8.21 9.71 9.59
C THR A 3 -7.88 9.11 8.22
N ARG A 4 -7.25 7.92 8.20
CA ARG A 4 -6.77 7.21 6.99
C ARG A 4 -7.86 6.46 6.21
N ASN A 5 -9.14 6.74 6.45
CA ASN A 5 -10.27 6.02 5.84
C ASN A 5 -11.11 6.94 4.94
N ILE A 6 -10.49 7.89 4.25
CA ILE A 6 -11.19 8.87 3.43
C ILE A 6 -10.90 8.58 1.96
N LEU A 7 -11.97 8.38 1.18
CA LEU A 7 -11.88 8.17 -0.27
C LEU A 7 -11.76 9.54 -0.95
N HIS A 8 -10.66 9.77 -1.66
CA HIS A 8 -10.47 11.00 -2.43
C HIS A 8 -11.21 10.91 -3.78
N ILE A 9 -11.77 12.01 -4.28
CA ILE A 9 -12.58 12.02 -5.52
C ILE A 9 -11.80 11.53 -6.75
N SER A 10 -10.50 11.82 -6.84
CA SER A 10 -9.66 11.35 -7.95
C SER A 10 -9.51 9.82 -7.99
N LYS A 11 -9.85 9.13 -6.89
CA LYS A 11 -9.78 7.67 -6.75
C LYS A 11 -11.13 6.99 -6.98
N LEU A 12 -12.16 7.73 -7.41
CA LEU A 12 -13.49 7.19 -7.64
C LEU A 12 -13.46 6.06 -8.69
N GLN A 13 -12.85 6.29 -9.86
CA GLN A 13 -12.77 5.28 -10.92
C GLN A 13 -12.04 4.02 -10.45
N GLU A 14 -10.89 4.17 -9.80
CA GLU A 14 -10.14 3.04 -9.25
C GLU A 14 -10.95 2.26 -8.18
N PHE A 15 -11.81 2.96 -7.43
CA PHE A 15 -12.69 2.35 -6.45
C PHE A 15 -13.86 1.59 -7.10
N GLU A 16 -14.39 2.07 -8.23
CA GLU A 16 -15.36 1.34 -9.05
C GLU A 16 -14.78 0.01 -9.51
N ASP A 17 -13.60 0.05 -10.14
CA ASP A 17 -12.91 -1.16 -10.61
C ASP A 17 -12.67 -2.14 -9.44
N PHE A 18 -12.29 -1.64 -8.27
CA PHE A 18 -12.14 -2.45 -7.06
C PHE A 18 -13.45 -3.14 -6.65
N LEU A 19 -14.58 -2.43 -6.67
CA LEU A 19 -15.89 -3.01 -6.34
C LEU A 19 -16.28 -4.09 -7.37
N GLU A 20 -16.00 -3.88 -8.65
CA GLU A 20 -16.22 -4.89 -9.69
C GLU A 20 -15.38 -6.15 -9.45
N THR A 21 -14.10 -6.01 -9.07
CA THR A 21 -13.26 -7.18 -8.72
C THR A 21 -13.78 -7.94 -7.50
N LYS A 22 -14.58 -7.29 -6.65
CA LYS A 22 -15.27 -7.90 -5.50
C LYS A 22 -16.62 -8.52 -5.87
N GLY A 23 -17.04 -8.41 -7.12
CA GLY A 23 -18.31 -8.93 -7.63
C GLY A 23 -19.50 -8.00 -7.43
N TYR A 24 -19.27 -6.71 -7.15
CA TYR A 24 -20.34 -5.72 -7.20
C TYR A 24 -20.57 -5.28 -8.64
N MET A 25 -21.83 -5.08 -9.01
CA MET A 25 -22.21 -4.49 -10.29
C MET A 25 -22.48 -3.00 -10.10
N ILE A 26 -21.84 -2.16 -10.91
CA ILE A 26 -22.13 -0.73 -10.92
C ILE A 26 -23.51 -0.51 -11.55
N VAL A 27 -24.37 0.22 -10.87
CA VAL A 27 -25.75 0.50 -11.32
C VAL A 27 -25.98 2.00 -11.40
N ALA A 28 -27.03 2.40 -12.12
CA ALA A 28 -27.39 3.80 -12.25
C ALA A 28 -27.62 4.44 -10.87
N THR A 29 -27.04 5.62 -10.66
CA THR A 29 -27.23 6.40 -9.44
C THR A 29 -28.69 6.85 -9.31
N SER A 30 -29.12 7.06 -8.07
CA SER A 30 -30.48 7.54 -7.81
C SER A 30 -30.68 9.01 -8.23
N LYS A 31 -31.91 9.53 -8.08
CA LYS A 31 -32.22 10.96 -8.32
C LYS A 31 -31.54 11.92 -7.31
N ASN A 32 -30.68 11.43 -6.42
CA ASN A 32 -29.95 12.25 -5.47
C ASN A 32 -28.71 12.89 -6.16
N PRO A 33 -28.63 14.23 -6.24
CA PRO A 33 -27.52 14.91 -6.93
C PRO A 33 -26.17 14.76 -6.24
N PHE A 34 -26.14 14.26 -5.00
CA PHE A 34 -24.90 14.00 -4.26
C PHE A 34 -24.40 12.56 -4.41
N GLU A 35 -25.20 11.66 -4.98
CA GLU A 35 -24.81 10.27 -5.23
C GLU A 35 -23.93 10.20 -6.47
N VAL A 36 -22.67 9.81 -6.27
CA VAL A 36 -21.68 9.73 -7.36
C VAL A 36 -21.40 8.30 -7.80
N LEU A 37 -21.70 7.32 -6.94
CA LEU A 37 -21.56 5.90 -7.28
C LEU A 37 -22.58 5.06 -6.52
N ARG A 38 -23.11 4.05 -7.21
CA ARG A 38 -23.95 3.01 -6.64
C ARG A 38 -23.53 1.66 -7.19
N ALA A 39 -23.30 0.70 -6.29
CA ALA A 39 -22.91 -0.66 -6.65
C ALA A 39 -23.74 -1.68 -5.85
N GLN A 40 -24.06 -2.83 -6.44
CA GLN A 40 -24.88 -3.86 -5.80
C GLN A 40 -24.29 -5.26 -5.93
N LYS A 41 -24.43 -6.06 -4.88
CA LYS A 41 -24.03 -7.47 -4.84
C LYS A 41 -24.94 -8.24 -3.89
N ASP A 42 -25.62 -9.27 -4.38
CA ASP A 42 -26.40 -10.21 -3.56
C ASP A 42 -27.38 -9.53 -2.56
N GLY A 43 -27.96 -8.39 -2.95
CA GLY A 43 -28.84 -7.57 -2.11
C GLY A 43 -28.14 -6.54 -1.21
N ASP A 44 -26.82 -6.61 -1.06
CA ASP A 44 -26.02 -5.53 -0.48
C ASP A 44 -25.84 -4.38 -1.49
N THR A 45 -25.89 -3.15 -1.00
CA THR A 45 -25.76 -1.93 -1.81
C THR A 45 -24.72 -1.01 -1.20
N VAL A 46 -23.73 -0.63 -2.00
CA VAL A 46 -22.71 0.36 -1.64
C VAL A 46 -23.06 1.66 -2.35
N ILE A 47 -23.08 2.76 -1.61
CA ILE A 47 -23.35 4.09 -2.15
C ILE A 47 -22.26 5.05 -1.71
N VAL A 48 -21.74 5.81 -2.68
CA VAL A 48 -20.74 6.86 -2.45
C VAL A 48 -21.38 8.21 -2.72
N TYR A 49 -21.17 9.13 -1.78
CA TYR A 49 -21.70 10.49 -1.84
C TYR A 49 -20.58 11.52 -1.92
N GLN A 50 -20.78 12.56 -2.71
CA GLN A 50 -19.97 13.77 -2.68
C GLN A 50 -20.70 14.84 -1.85
N LYS A 51 -20.09 15.26 -0.73
CA LYS A 51 -20.67 16.32 0.10
C LYS A 51 -20.53 17.67 -0.60
N LYS A 52 -21.58 18.50 -0.52
CA LYS A 52 -21.61 19.85 -1.12
C LYS A 52 -20.44 20.74 -0.69
N ASP A 53 -20.05 20.64 0.58
CA ASP A 53 -19.03 21.50 1.20
C ASP A 53 -17.61 20.91 1.15
N THR A 54 -17.48 19.63 0.77
CA THR A 54 -16.19 18.92 0.72
C THR A 54 -16.00 18.30 -0.66
N LYS A 55 -15.39 19.07 -1.56
CA LYS A 55 -15.23 18.65 -2.97
C LYS A 55 -14.19 17.55 -3.16
N GLU A 56 -13.24 17.41 -2.23
CA GLU A 56 -12.10 16.50 -2.34
C GLU A 56 -12.39 15.09 -1.80
N HIS A 57 -13.33 14.97 -0.86
CA HIS A 57 -13.55 13.73 -0.11
C HIS A 57 -14.96 13.18 -0.31
N LEU A 58 -15.00 11.90 -0.64
CA LEU A 58 -16.20 11.12 -0.81
C LEU A 58 -16.57 10.43 0.51
N SER A 59 -17.87 10.34 0.75
CA SER A 59 -18.46 9.71 1.94
C SER A 59 -19.14 8.41 1.56
N THR A 60 -18.98 7.39 2.40
CA THR A 60 -19.68 6.10 2.30
C THR A 60 -20.46 5.85 3.58
N MET A 61 -21.37 4.87 3.58
CA MET A 61 -22.01 4.45 4.82
C MET A 61 -21.03 3.71 5.72
N ASP A 62 -21.22 3.81 7.05
CA ASP A 62 -20.32 3.17 8.03
C ASP A 62 -20.19 1.65 7.81
N LYS A 63 -21.27 0.99 7.35
CA LYS A 63 -21.25 -0.45 7.01
C LYS A 63 -20.23 -0.79 5.91
N ASP A 64 -19.99 0.15 4.99
CA ASP A 64 -19.14 -0.01 3.81
C ASP A 64 -17.69 0.46 4.05
N TYR A 65 -17.37 0.97 5.24
CA TYR A 65 -16.01 1.42 5.57
C TYR A 65 -14.96 0.31 5.46
N HIS A 66 -15.36 -0.96 5.57
CA HIS A 66 -14.46 -2.08 5.37
C HIS A 66 -13.95 -2.15 3.92
N LEU A 67 -14.80 -1.86 2.93
CA LEU A 67 -14.44 -1.82 1.50
C LEU A 67 -13.48 -0.67 1.21
N VAL A 68 -13.78 0.53 1.71
CA VAL A 68 -12.89 1.70 1.56
C VAL A 68 -11.53 1.44 2.21
N ARG A 69 -11.52 0.84 3.40
CA ARG A 69 -10.28 0.46 4.08
C ARG A 69 -9.47 -0.57 3.31
N GLU A 70 -10.13 -1.59 2.77
CA GLU A 70 -9.45 -2.60 1.97
C GLU A 70 -8.87 -1.99 0.69
N PHE A 71 -9.64 -1.15 0.00
CA PHE A 71 -9.18 -0.41 -1.16
C PHE A 71 -7.93 0.43 -0.88
N ILE A 72 -7.97 1.27 0.17
CA ILE A 72 -6.82 2.09 0.57
C ILE A 72 -5.59 1.23 0.91
N LYS A 73 -5.80 0.07 1.57
CA LYS A 73 -4.71 -0.87 1.85
C LYS A 73 -4.12 -1.46 0.58
N ARG A 74 -4.92 -1.78 -0.44
CA ARG A 74 -4.45 -2.28 -1.73
C ARG A 74 -3.67 -1.25 -2.53
N GLN A 75 -4.07 0.02 -2.44
CA GLN A 75 -3.33 1.12 -3.08
C GLN A 75 -1.98 1.41 -2.43
N ARG A 76 -1.77 0.96 -1.19
CA ARG A 76 -0.50 1.17 -0.53
C ARG A 76 0.54 0.32 -1.24
N VAL A 77 1.49 0.98 -1.89
CA VAL A 77 2.70 0.35 -2.39
C VAL A 77 3.32 -0.43 -1.23
N GLN A 78 3.34 -1.75 -1.35
CA GLN A 78 3.93 -2.59 -0.31
C GLN A 78 5.40 -2.22 -0.20
N THR A 79 5.88 -2.03 1.02
CA THR A 79 7.31 -1.81 1.26
C THR A 79 7.99 -3.11 1.66
N ASN A 80 9.32 -3.15 1.60
CA ASN A 80 10.07 -4.31 2.10
C ASN A 80 9.77 -4.62 3.57
N ALA A 81 9.45 -3.60 4.38
CA ALA A 81 8.99 -3.80 5.75
C ALA A 81 7.63 -4.52 5.82
N ASP A 82 6.71 -4.23 4.90
CA ASP A 82 5.43 -4.93 4.85
C ASP A 82 5.60 -6.39 4.44
N ARG A 83 6.50 -6.65 3.47
CA ARG A 83 6.88 -8.00 3.06
C ARG A 83 7.41 -8.81 4.24
N ILE A 84 8.31 -8.25 5.06
CA ILE A 84 8.85 -8.93 6.26
C ILE A 84 7.74 -9.25 7.26
N ARG A 85 6.78 -8.34 7.48
CA ARG A 85 5.66 -8.57 8.40
C ARG A 85 4.70 -9.66 7.93
N SER A 86 4.71 -10.00 6.63
CA SER A 86 3.88 -11.07 6.07
C SER A 86 4.62 -12.39 5.86
N MET A 87 5.92 -12.47 6.12
CA MET A 87 6.70 -13.70 5.99
C MET A 87 6.27 -14.74 7.03
N THR A 88 6.29 -16.00 6.63
CA THR A 88 6.29 -17.16 7.55
C THR A 88 7.59 -17.24 8.34
N ASP A 89 7.63 -18.04 9.40
CA ASP A 89 8.83 -18.24 10.20
C ASP A 89 9.97 -18.85 9.36
N GLU A 90 9.65 -19.77 8.44
CA GLU A 90 10.59 -20.38 7.52
C GLU A 90 11.16 -19.38 6.52
N GLU A 91 10.31 -18.56 5.88
CA GLU A 91 10.74 -17.52 4.94
C GLU A 91 11.57 -16.45 5.64
N LEU A 92 11.19 -16.08 6.87
CA LEU A 92 11.93 -15.10 7.67
C LEU A 92 13.31 -15.64 8.05
N ALA A 93 13.41 -16.92 8.44
CA ALA A 93 14.69 -17.55 8.76
C ALA A 93 15.61 -17.60 7.53
N GLU A 94 15.09 -17.97 6.36
CA GLU A 94 15.85 -17.94 5.11
C GLU A 94 16.31 -16.52 4.77
N PHE A 95 15.43 -15.53 4.88
CA PHE A 95 15.75 -14.13 4.63
C PHE A 95 16.87 -13.64 5.56
N LEU A 96 16.75 -13.86 6.87
CA LEU A 96 17.75 -13.44 7.85
C LEU A 96 19.11 -14.10 7.64
N SER A 97 19.14 -15.33 7.12
CA SER A 97 20.40 -16.03 6.80
C SER A 97 21.15 -15.44 5.60
N LYS A 98 20.43 -14.78 4.68
CA LYS A 98 20.98 -14.24 3.43
C LYS A 98 21.13 -12.73 3.45
N PHE A 99 20.31 -12.03 4.24
CA PHE A 99 20.27 -10.58 4.27
C PHE A 99 21.49 -10.02 5.01
N SER A 100 22.15 -9.05 4.37
CA SER A 100 23.24 -8.28 4.96
C SER A 100 23.08 -6.83 4.55
N ALA A 101 23.34 -5.89 5.47
CA ALA A 101 23.37 -4.46 5.15
C ALA A 101 24.39 -4.15 4.04
N CYS A 102 25.43 -4.98 3.89
CA CYS A 102 26.38 -4.87 2.80
C CYS A 102 25.72 -5.20 1.46
N ASN A 103 24.88 -6.25 1.37
CA ASN A 103 24.23 -6.66 0.12
C ASN A 103 23.29 -5.59 -0.47
N VAL A 104 22.79 -4.68 0.37
CA VAL A 104 21.92 -3.56 -0.04
C VAL A 104 22.66 -2.21 -0.02
N CYS A 105 23.96 -2.22 0.24
CA CYS A 105 24.81 -1.04 0.21
C CYS A 105 25.19 -0.69 -1.23
N GLY A 106 25.25 0.61 -1.56
CA GLY A 106 25.63 1.09 -2.89
C GLY A 106 27.07 0.78 -3.32
N TYR A 107 27.91 0.27 -2.40
CA TYR A 107 29.28 -0.16 -2.68
C TYR A 107 29.42 -1.67 -2.90
N TYR A 108 28.35 -2.45 -2.74
CA TYR A 108 28.44 -3.89 -2.91
C TYR A 108 28.29 -4.28 -4.37
N SER A 109 29.27 -5.04 -4.87
CA SER A 109 29.25 -5.58 -6.22
C SER A 109 28.67 -6.98 -6.22
N ASN A 110 27.58 -7.15 -6.97
CA ASN A 110 26.95 -8.46 -7.21
C ASN A 110 27.77 -9.35 -8.15
N GLU A 111 28.70 -8.78 -8.92
CA GLU A 111 29.57 -9.54 -9.83
C GLU A 111 30.73 -10.19 -9.08
N THR A 112 31.33 -9.45 -8.16
CA THR A 112 32.51 -9.91 -7.39
C THR A 112 32.14 -10.45 -6.01
N TYR A 113 30.88 -10.29 -5.59
CA TYR A 113 30.36 -10.62 -4.26
C TYR A 113 31.18 -9.97 -3.13
N ARG A 114 31.62 -8.72 -3.35
CA ARG A 114 32.49 -7.97 -2.44
C ARG A 114 32.09 -6.51 -2.33
N CYS A 115 32.57 -5.87 -1.27
CA CYS A 115 32.43 -4.43 -1.06
C CYS A 115 33.55 -3.70 -1.79
N ASP A 116 33.19 -2.86 -2.76
CA ASP A 116 34.11 -2.03 -3.55
C ASP A 116 34.23 -0.61 -2.98
N ALA A 117 33.93 -0.44 -1.68
CA ALA A 117 34.09 0.85 -1.02
C ALA A 117 35.57 1.25 -0.97
N GLU A 118 35.84 2.55 -1.12
CA GLU A 118 37.21 3.08 -1.06
C GLU A 118 37.90 2.75 0.27
N SER A 119 39.22 2.57 0.20
CA SER A 119 40.08 2.34 1.36
C SER A 119 39.93 3.49 2.37
N GLY A 120 39.22 3.23 3.47
CA GLY A 120 38.87 4.22 4.51
C GLY A 120 37.40 4.18 4.92
N PHE A 121 36.54 3.56 4.12
CA PHE A 121 35.14 3.36 4.46
C PHE A 121 34.96 2.29 5.54
N VAL A 122 34.43 2.69 6.70
CA VAL A 122 34.12 1.76 7.81
C VAL A 122 32.62 1.60 7.91
N CYS A 123 32.12 0.38 7.64
CA CYS A 123 30.72 0.04 7.87
C CYS A 123 30.46 -0.01 9.38
N VAL A 124 29.95 1.09 9.94
CA VAL A 124 29.56 1.19 11.35
C VAL A 124 28.09 0.82 11.55
N LYS A 125 27.72 0.40 12.76
CA LYS A 125 26.34 0.02 13.12
C LYS A 125 25.30 1.06 12.67
N ALA A 126 25.52 2.34 12.94
CA ALA A 126 24.61 3.42 12.56
C ALA A 126 24.44 3.56 11.04
N TYR A 127 25.49 3.31 10.27
CA TYR A 127 25.44 3.34 8.82
C TYR A 127 24.63 2.15 8.27
N ALA A 128 24.84 0.96 8.83
CA ALA A 128 24.03 -0.21 8.50
C ALA A 128 22.54 0.01 8.85
N GLU A 129 22.24 0.61 10.00
CA GLU A 129 20.86 0.95 10.39
C GLU A 129 20.20 1.94 9.40
N ALA A 130 20.95 2.94 8.92
CA ALA A 130 20.46 3.87 7.90
C ALA A 130 20.13 3.16 6.57
N ILE A 131 21.05 2.33 6.05
CA ILE A 131 20.82 1.56 4.82
C ILE A 131 19.61 0.64 4.96
N ILE A 132 19.54 -0.12 6.06
CA ILE A 132 18.42 -1.04 6.30
C ILE A 132 17.12 -0.23 6.39
N GLY A 133 17.12 0.90 7.10
CA GLY A 133 15.96 1.79 7.21
C GLY A 133 15.48 2.30 5.86
N GLU A 134 16.39 2.73 4.99
CA GLU A 134 16.06 3.14 3.63
C GLU A 134 15.50 1.98 2.80
N TRP A 135 16.16 0.83 2.82
CA TRP A 135 15.72 -0.37 2.10
C TRP A 135 14.32 -0.83 2.54
N LEU A 136 14.04 -0.80 3.85
CA LEU A 136 12.73 -1.16 4.42
C LEU A 136 11.59 -0.27 3.93
N ASN A 137 11.87 0.99 3.60
CA ASN A 137 10.89 1.96 3.11
C ASN A 137 10.70 1.94 1.60
N LYS A 138 11.61 1.32 0.85
CA LYS A 138 11.45 1.15 -0.60
C LYS A 138 10.27 0.23 -0.91
N SER A 139 9.62 0.49 -2.04
CA SER A 139 8.59 -0.38 -2.60
C SER A 139 9.19 -1.77 -2.88
N VAL A 140 8.41 -2.82 -2.65
CA VAL A 140 8.78 -4.17 -3.08
C VAL A 140 8.94 -4.14 -4.61
N GLU A 141 10.14 -4.42 -5.10
CA GLU A 141 10.39 -4.61 -6.54
C GLU A 141 9.68 -5.91 -6.98
N ALA A 142 8.94 -5.83 -8.09
CA ALA A 142 8.14 -6.92 -8.64
C ALA A 142 9.00 -7.93 -9.42
#